data_AF-A0A1C6BJ07-F1
#
_entry.id   AF-A0A1C6BJ07-F1
#
_cell.length_a   1.000
_cell.length_b   1.000
_cell.length_c   1.000
_cell.angle_alpha   90.00
_cell.angle_beta   90.00
_cell.angle_gamma   90.00
#
_symmetry.space_group_name_H-M   'P 1'
#
loop_
_entity.id
_entity.type
_entity.pdbx_description
1 polymer ?
#
loop_
_entity_poly.entity_id
_entity_poly.type
_entity_poly.pdbx_seq_one_letter_code
_entity_poly.pdbx_strand_id
1 'polypeptide(L)'
;MRENSRLIPVSDEVLRNKKFNMDVYILLDSISRWNFYEEYTYRYIYEDDLIVSTLAKKINMSRSTFKKILEEFESNKIIESANLDERNIYILKDWYDKYLLFSVDFLKKLLQLNHKHLIKIYIVYYKYSKHYGKCTLDQKKILQEIGLQYNSDNLAKLREINKVLINVGLIKIRRTTKRENRVNKTILHITADPYYETRFYKNNIELFLL
;
A
#
# COMPACT_ATOMS: atom_id res chain seq x y z
N MET A 1 17.41 14.08 -8.52
CA MET A 1 16.01 13.82 -8.11
C MET A 1 15.65 12.38 -8.46
N ARG A 2 14.92 11.67 -7.59
CA ARG A 2 14.42 10.31 -7.85
C ARG A 2 13.15 10.39 -8.71
N GLU A 3 13.26 10.72 -9.99
CA GLU A 3 12.09 10.96 -10.88
C GLU A 3 11.07 9.80 -10.87
N ASN A 4 11.54 8.57 -10.65
CA ASN A 4 10.71 7.37 -10.60
C ASN A 4 10.39 6.87 -9.18
N SER A 5 10.59 7.66 -8.13
CA SER A 5 10.17 7.30 -6.78
C SER A 5 8.88 8.00 -6.37
N ARG A 6 8.16 7.37 -5.43
CA ARG A 6 6.86 7.77 -4.90
C ARG A 6 6.86 7.70 -3.39
N LEU A 7 6.39 8.77 -2.76
CA LEU A 7 6.21 8.88 -1.32
C LEU A 7 4.84 8.31 -0.96
N ILE A 8 4.84 7.12 -0.38
CA ILE A 8 3.60 6.46 0.06
C ILE A 8 3.38 6.79 1.54
N PRO A 9 2.23 7.35 1.92
CA PRO A 9 1.94 7.72 3.30
C PRO A 9 1.67 6.46 4.14
N VAL A 10 2.24 6.42 5.35
CA VAL A 10 2.22 5.24 6.23
C VAL A 10 1.95 5.60 7.69
N SER A 11 1.36 6.77 7.90
CA SER A 11 0.83 7.23 9.18
C SER A 11 -0.31 6.34 9.67
N ASP A 12 -0.57 6.34 10.98
CA ASP A 12 -1.63 5.50 11.56
C ASP A 12 -3.02 5.91 11.03
N GLU A 13 -3.22 7.20 10.77
CA GLU A 13 -4.43 7.76 10.13
C GLU A 13 -4.63 7.31 8.67
N VAL A 14 -3.60 6.75 8.02
CA VAL A 14 -3.71 6.17 6.67
C VAL A 14 -3.86 4.65 6.75
N LEU A 15 -2.98 3.99 7.51
CA LEU A 15 -2.97 2.53 7.58
C LEU A 15 -4.24 2.00 8.24
N ARG A 16 -4.70 2.62 9.34
CA ARG A 16 -5.89 2.17 10.08
C ARG A 16 -7.21 2.69 9.50
N ASN A 17 -7.15 3.68 8.61
CA ASN A 17 -8.35 4.26 8.04
C ASN A 17 -8.98 3.32 7.00
N LYS A 18 -10.21 2.88 7.29
CA LYS A 18 -11.01 1.99 6.42
C LYS A 18 -11.45 2.66 5.12
N LYS A 19 -11.53 3.99 5.12
CA LYS A 19 -11.88 4.84 3.97
C LYS A 19 -10.68 5.10 3.06
N PHE A 20 -9.46 4.92 3.56
CA PHE A 20 -8.26 5.09 2.77
C PHE A 20 -7.93 3.80 1.99
N ASN A 21 -8.24 3.79 0.70
CA ASN A 21 -7.90 2.69 -0.19
C ASN A 21 -6.48 2.86 -0.76
N MET A 22 -5.54 2.08 -0.22
CA MET A 22 -4.12 2.17 -0.59
C MET A 22 -3.89 1.85 -2.08
N ASP A 23 -4.66 0.94 -2.66
CA ASP A 23 -4.47 0.48 -4.03
C ASP A 23 -4.87 1.60 -5.02
N VAL A 24 -6.00 2.26 -4.76
CA VAL A 24 -6.44 3.43 -5.54
C VAL A 24 -5.48 4.60 -5.36
N TYR A 25 -5.05 4.89 -4.13
CA TYR A 25 -4.08 5.96 -3.89
C TYR A 25 -2.78 5.74 -4.67
N ILE A 26 -2.20 4.54 -4.61
CA ILE A 26 -0.97 4.20 -5.34
C ILE A 26 -1.19 4.31 -6.86
N LEU A 27 -2.35 3.88 -7.36
CA LEU A 27 -2.67 4.01 -8.78
C LEU A 27 -2.70 5.48 -9.21
N LEU A 28 -3.40 6.34 -8.47
CA LEU A 28 -3.46 7.78 -8.70
C LEU A 28 -2.06 8.41 -8.61
N ASP A 29 -1.31 8.08 -7.58
CA ASP A 29 0.06 8.58 -7.39
C ASP A 29 1.03 8.11 -8.50
N SER A 30 0.77 6.94 -9.11
CA SER A 30 1.58 6.44 -10.23
C SER A 30 1.38 7.23 -11.52
N ILE A 31 0.20 7.82 -11.74
CA ILE A 31 -0.14 8.60 -12.94
C ILE A 31 -0.03 10.11 -12.71
N SER A 32 0.14 10.55 -11.46
CA SER A 32 0.27 11.97 -11.15
C SER A 32 1.61 12.56 -11.58
N ARG A 33 1.60 13.87 -11.79
CA ARG A 33 2.73 14.70 -12.20
C ARG A 33 3.14 15.60 -11.04
N TRP A 34 4.39 16.03 -11.02
CA TRP A 34 4.83 17.05 -10.09
C TRP A 34 4.50 18.43 -10.65
N ASN A 35 3.97 19.30 -9.79
CA ASN A 35 4.05 20.73 -10.00
C ASN A 35 5.20 21.28 -9.17
N PHE A 36 6.13 21.98 -9.82
CA PHE A 36 7.24 22.69 -9.18
C PHE A 36 7.03 24.18 -9.44
N TYR A 37 6.05 24.79 -8.75
CA TYR A 37 5.78 26.22 -8.87
C TYR A 37 6.12 26.91 -7.56
N GLU A 38 7.11 27.81 -7.62
CA GLU A 38 7.56 28.66 -6.52
C GLU A 38 7.74 27.92 -5.17
N GLU A 39 6.82 28.13 -4.24
CA GLU A 39 6.86 27.69 -2.83
C GLU A 39 6.01 26.44 -2.53
N TYR A 40 5.22 25.95 -3.51
CA TYR A 40 4.31 24.83 -3.31
C TYR A 40 4.63 23.69 -4.28
N THR A 41 5.25 22.64 -3.74
CA THR A 41 5.49 21.40 -4.47
C THR A 41 4.35 20.43 -4.18
N TYR A 42 3.56 20.08 -5.18
CA TYR A 42 2.45 19.12 -5.02
C TYR A 42 2.35 18.17 -6.22
N ARG A 43 1.62 17.07 -6.03
CA ARG A 43 1.32 16.12 -7.11
C ARG A 43 -0.10 16.34 -7.62
N TYR A 44 -0.29 16.29 -8.93
CA TYR A 44 -1.60 16.47 -9.55
C TYR A 44 -1.86 15.50 -10.70
N ILE A 45 -3.14 15.31 -11.04
CA ILE A 45 -3.62 14.50 -12.16
C ILE A 45 -4.56 15.37 -12.99
N TYR A 46 -4.42 15.39 -14.32
CA TYR A 46 -5.42 16.03 -15.17
C TYR A 46 -6.73 15.24 -15.15
N GLU A 47 -7.87 15.92 -15.16
CA GLU A 47 -9.18 15.25 -15.19
C GLU A 47 -9.29 14.24 -16.35
N ASP A 48 -8.76 14.58 -17.54
CA ASP A 48 -8.74 13.71 -18.71
C ASP A 48 -7.92 12.41 -18.52
N ASP A 49 -6.94 12.41 -17.60
CA ASP A 49 -6.17 11.21 -17.25
C ASP A 49 -6.95 10.30 -16.28
N LEU A 50 -8.02 10.80 -15.65
CA LEU A 50 -8.83 10.13 -14.63
C LEU A 50 -9.99 9.31 -15.26
N ILE A 51 -9.66 8.50 -16.26
CA ILE A 51 -10.63 7.65 -16.95
C ILE A 51 -10.99 6.44 -16.04
N VAL A 52 -12.09 6.56 -15.29
CA VAL A 52 -12.56 5.57 -14.29
C VAL A 52 -12.57 4.14 -14.82
N SER A 53 -13.06 3.92 -16.05
CA SER A 53 -13.13 2.58 -16.66
C SER A 53 -11.76 1.95 -16.84
N THR A 54 -10.80 2.72 -17.34
CA THR A 54 -9.42 2.30 -17.59
C THR A 54 -8.68 2.06 -16.29
N LEU A 55 -8.80 2.97 -15.33
CA LEU A 55 -8.10 2.89 -14.04
C LEU A 55 -8.63 1.74 -13.18
N ALA A 56 -9.95 1.57 -13.09
CA ALA A 56 -10.55 0.46 -12.35
C ALA A 56 -10.09 -0.90 -12.92
N LYS A 57 -10.00 -1.02 -14.25
CA LYS A 57 -9.51 -2.25 -14.91
C LYS A 57 -8.06 -2.57 -14.57
N LYS A 58 -7.18 -1.55 -14.44
CA LYS A 58 -5.75 -1.75 -14.12
C LYS A 58 -5.51 -2.45 -12.76
N ILE A 59 -6.44 -2.30 -11.82
CA ILE A 59 -6.35 -2.88 -10.48
C ILE A 59 -7.45 -3.92 -10.21
N ASN A 60 -8.02 -4.48 -11.28
CA ASN A 60 -9.10 -5.49 -11.23
C ASN A 60 -10.27 -5.11 -10.31
N MET A 61 -10.69 -3.85 -10.36
CA MET A 61 -11.77 -3.29 -9.53
C MET A 61 -12.99 -2.95 -10.40
N SER A 62 -14.19 -3.08 -9.83
CA SER A 62 -15.40 -2.63 -10.52
C SER A 62 -15.42 -1.10 -10.67
N ARG A 63 -15.98 -0.61 -11.77
CA ARG A 63 -16.14 0.84 -12.03
C ARG A 63 -16.90 1.56 -10.91
N SER A 64 -17.97 0.94 -10.41
CA SER A 64 -18.80 1.53 -9.35
C SER A 64 -18.06 1.59 -8.02
N THR A 65 -17.27 0.56 -7.68
CA THR A 65 -16.43 0.59 -6.48
C THR A 65 -15.34 1.66 -6.59
N PHE A 66 -14.67 1.75 -7.74
CA PHE A 66 -13.63 2.76 -7.96
C PHE A 66 -14.20 4.18 -7.85
N LYS A 67 -15.34 4.45 -8.49
CA LYS A 67 -16.01 5.76 -8.42
C LYS A 67 -16.37 6.13 -6.98
N LYS A 68 -16.95 5.21 -6.21
CA LYS A 68 -17.26 5.44 -4.79
C LYS A 68 -16.02 5.79 -3.97
N ILE A 69 -14.88 5.16 -4.25
CA ILE A 69 -13.61 5.46 -3.57
C ILE A 69 -13.11 6.86 -3.94
N LEU A 70 -13.25 7.29 -5.20
CA LEU A 70 -12.89 8.65 -5.61
C LEU A 70 -13.76 9.70 -4.91
N GLU A 71 -15.08 9.50 -4.91
CA GLU A 71 -16.03 10.37 -4.18
C GLU A 71 -15.68 10.45 -2.69
N GLU A 72 -15.29 9.31 -2.10
CA GLU A 72 -14.81 9.26 -0.72
C GLU A 72 -13.46 9.98 -0.55
N PHE A 73 -12.54 9.89 -1.52
CA PHE A 73 -11.27 10.61 -1.48
C PHE A 73 -11.46 12.12 -1.56
N GLU A 74 -12.34 12.62 -2.43
CA GLU A 74 -12.69 14.03 -2.51
C GLU A 74 -13.33 14.50 -1.20
N SER A 75 -14.34 13.77 -0.70
CA SER A 75 -15.06 14.12 0.54
C SER A 75 -14.15 14.18 1.77
N ASN A 76 -13.10 13.35 1.81
CA ASN A 76 -12.12 13.33 2.90
C ASN A 76 -10.87 14.16 2.60
N LYS A 77 -10.86 14.95 1.52
CA LYS A 77 -9.73 15.79 1.11
C LYS A 77 -8.43 14.98 0.97
N ILE A 78 -8.51 13.77 0.42
CA ILE A 78 -7.34 12.98 0.01
C ILE A 78 -6.91 13.42 -1.40
N ILE A 79 -7.89 13.75 -2.24
CA ILE A 79 -7.70 14.49 -3.48
C ILE A 79 -8.56 15.75 -3.44
N GLU A 80 -8.11 16.82 -4.07
CA GLU A 80 -8.82 18.11 -4.13
C GLU A 80 -8.84 18.62 -5.57
N SER A 81 -10.00 19.05 -6.06
CA SER A 81 -10.12 19.63 -7.39
C SER A 81 -9.55 21.05 -7.42
N ALA A 82 -8.85 21.37 -8.50
CA ALA A 82 -8.27 22.69 -8.74
C ALA A 82 -8.19 22.98 -10.24
N ASN A 83 -7.77 24.19 -10.60
CA ASN A 83 -7.48 24.58 -11.97
C ASN A 83 -5.99 24.89 -12.11
N LEU A 84 -5.38 24.38 -13.18
CA LEU A 84 -4.00 24.67 -13.57
C LEU A 84 -3.99 24.95 -15.08
N ASP A 85 -3.58 26.15 -15.48
CA ASP A 85 -3.53 26.60 -16.88
C ASP A 85 -4.85 26.34 -17.64
N GLU A 86 -5.97 26.81 -17.06
CA GLU A 86 -7.34 26.65 -17.60
C GLU A 86 -7.82 25.19 -17.72
N ARG A 87 -7.12 24.23 -17.11
CA ARG A 87 -7.49 22.82 -17.08
C ARG A 87 -7.85 22.36 -15.67
N ASN A 88 -8.90 21.55 -15.58
CA ASN A 88 -9.26 20.89 -14.34
C ASN A 88 -8.20 19.83 -13.96
N ILE A 89 -7.77 19.88 -12.71
CA ILE A 89 -6.82 18.94 -12.12
C ILE A 89 -7.34 18.44 -10.77
N TYR A 90 -6.79 17.31 -10.34
CA TYR A 90 -6.92 16.78 -8.99
C TYR A 90 -5.55 16.79 -8.30
N ILE A 91 -5.43 17.52 -7.20
CA ILE A 91 -4.22 17.55 -6.35
C ILE A 91 -4.28 16.37 -5.38
N LEU A 92 -3.19 15.61 -5.26
CA LEU A 92 -3.03 14.57 -4.26
C LEU A 92 -2.42 15.17 -3.01
N LYS A 93 -3.03 14.89 -1.86
CA LYS A 93 -2.58 15.45 -0.59
C LYS A 93 -1.30 14.80 -0.08
N ASP A 94 -0.44 15.63 0.54
CA ASP A 94 0.90 15.28 1.01
C ASP A 94 1.23 15.78 2.44
N TRP A 95 0.20 16.05 3.25
CA TRP A 95 0.32 16.51 4.66
C TRP A 95 0.56 15.40 5.70
N TYR A 96 0.87 14.16 5.30
CA TYR A 96 0.97 13.05 6.24
C TYR A 96 2.29 13.09 7.03
N ASP A 97 2.31 12.64 8.29
CA ASP A 97 3.52 12.74 9.14
C ASP A 97 4.63 11.73 8.77
N LYS A 98 4.29 10.66 8.04
CA LYS A 98 5.18 9.52 7.78
C LYS A 98 5.05 8.99 6.37
N TYR A 99 6.19 8.81 5.71
CA TYR A 99 6.28 8.28 4.36
C TYR A 99 7.27 7.14 4.23
N LEU A 100 6.99 6.24 3.27
CA LEU A 100 7.94 5.30 2.73
C LEU A 100 8.13 5.56 1.24
N LEU A 101 9.37 5.44 0.79
CA LEU A 101 9.71 5.69 -0.60
C LEU A 101 9.86 4.38 -1.38
N PHE A 102 9.14 4.29 -2.49
CA PHE A 102 9.17 3.15 -3.41
C PHE A 102 9.34 3.62 -4.85
N SER A 103 9.86 2.77 -5.73
CA SER A 103 9.84 3.05 -7.16
C SER A 103 8.45 2.83 -7.74
N VAL A 104 8.10 3.58 -8.79
CA VAL A 104 6.82 3.44 -9.51
C VAL A 104 6.63 2.01 -10.01
N ASP A 105 7.69 1.40 -10.56
CA ASP A 105 7.60 0.04 -11.13
C ASP A 105 7.32 -1.01 -10.05
N PHE A 106 7.94 -0.85 -8.88
CA PHE A 106 7.65 -1.73 -7.73
C PHE A 106 6.18 -1.61 -7.30
N LEU A 107 5.67 -0.38 -7.22
CA LEU A 107 4.27 -0.12 -6.86
C LEU A 107 3.29 -0.68 -7.89
N LYS A 108 3.58 -0.52 -9.18
CA LYS A 108 2.80 -1.12 -10.27
C LYS A 108 2.78 -2.65 -10.17
N LYS A 109 3.92 -3.28 -9.90
CA LYS A 109 4.00 -4.74 -9.66
C LYS A 109 3.17 -5.14 -8.42
N LEU A 110 3.23 -4.37 -7.32
CA LEU A 110 2.43 -4.65 -6.13
C LEU A 110 0.92 -4.60 -6.41
N LEU A 111 0.46 -3.62 -7.19
CA LEU A 111 -0.95 -3.52 -7.58
C LEU A 111 -1.42 -4.76 -8.36
N GLN A 112 -0.56 -5.39 -9.17
CA GLN A 112 -0.90 -6.59 -9.94
C GLN A 112 -1.19 -7.82 -9.09
N LEU A 113 -0.77 -7.84 -7.81
CA LEU A 113 -1.10 -8.94 -6.89
C LEU A 113 -2.60 -8.99 -6.55
N ASN A 114 -3.35 -7.91 -6.82
CA ASN A 114 -4.82 -7.86 -6.77
C ASN A 114 -5.46 -8.47 -5.51
N HIS A 115 -4.81 -8.33 -4.36
CA HIS A 115 -5.30 -8.86 -3.10
C HIS A 115 -5.59 -7.74 -2.12
N LYS A 116 -6.86 -7.61 -1.71
CA LYS A 116 -7.31 -6.59 -0.76
C LYS A 116 -6.46 -6.62 0.52
N HIS A 117 -6.04 -5.45 0.99
CA HIS A 117 -5.20 -5.24 2.18
C HIS A 117 -3.75 -5.73 2.07
N LEU A 118 -3.36 -6.42 1.00
CA LEU A 118 -2.00 -6.97 0.86
C LEU A 118 -0.95 -5.86 0.96
N ILE A 119 -1.16 -4.75 0.26
CA ILE A 119 -0.20 -3.64 0.26
C ILE A 119 -0.07 -3.02 1.65
N LYS A 120 -1.19 -2.79 2.38
CA LYS A 120 -1.14 -2.27 3.75
C LYS A 120 -0.39 -3.22 4.69
N ILE A 121 -0.62 -4.54 4.58
CA ILE A 121 0.08 -5.55 5.39
C ILE A 121 1.58 -5.57 5.07
N TYR A 122 1.94 -5.56 3.79
CA TYR A 122 3.33 -5.49 3.36
C TYR A 122 4.01 -4.22 3.90
N ILE A 123 3.36 -3.06 3.80
CA ILE A 123 3.88 -1.79 4.34
C ILE A 123 4.13 -1.89 5.84
N VAL A 124 3.22 -2.51 6.61
CA VAL A 124 3.43 -2.74 8.05
C VAL A 124 4.69 -3.60 8.26
N TYR A 125 4.82 -4.71 7.56
CA TYR A 125 6.02 -5.57 7.68
C TYR A 125 7.30 -4.85 7.29
N TYR A 126 7.25 -4.07 6.21
CA TYR A 126 8.38 -3.30 5.70
C TYR A 126 8.80 -2.19 6.66
N LYS A 127 7.84 -1.40 7.18
CA LYS A 127 8.07 -0.34 8.19
C LYS A 127 8.78 -0.88 9.43
N TYR A 128 8.28 -1.99 9.99
CA TYR A 128 8.89 -2.60 11.17
C TYR A 128 10.23 -3.27 10.86
N SER A 129 10.37 -3.97 9.73
CA SER A 129 11.63 -4.62 9.36
C SER A 129 12.72 -3.58 9.08
N LYS A 130 12.39 -2.47 8.44
CA LYS A 130 13.33 -1.37 8.19
C LYS A 130 13.84 -0.73 9.48
N HIS A 131 13.00 -0.64 10.52
CA HIS A 131 13.37 0.01 11.77
C HIS A 131 14.02 -0.93 12.79
N TYR A 132 13.57 -2.19 12.86
CA TYR A 132 13.98 -3.15 13.89
C TYR A 132 14.67 -4.41 13.34
N GLY A 133 14.92 -4.49 12.03
CA GLY A 133 15.42 -5.67 11.33
C GLY A 133 14.38 -6.78 11.11
N LYS A 134 13.28 -6.78 11.88
CA LYS A 134 12.17 -7.75 11.78
C LYS A 134 10.88 -7.19 12.38
N CYS A 135 9.75 -7.63 11.88
CA CYS A 135 8.44 -7.48 12.51
C CYS A 135 8.14 -8.68 13.42
N THR A 136 7.91 -8.42 14.71
CA THR A 136 7.52 -9.42 15.72
C THR A 136 6.15 -9.12 16.32
N LEU A 137 5.35 -8.29 15.64
CA LEU A 137 3.97 -8.06 16.05
C LEU A 137 3.19 -9.37 15.99
N ASP A 138 2.35 -9.60 16.99
CA ASP A 138 1.38 -10.68 16.93
C ASP A 138 0.31 -10.39 15.84
N GLN A 139 -0.41 -11.43 15.43
CA GLN A 139 -1.41 -11.33 14.36
C GLN A 139 -2.55 -10.35 14.71
N LYS A 140 -2.90 -10.21 15.99
CA LYS A 140 -3.90 -9.24 16.44
C LYS A 140 -3.44 -7.82 16.17
N LYS A 141 -2.21 -7.49 16.55
CA LYS A 141 -1.62 -6.17 16.30
C LYS A 141 -1.47 -5.88 14.82
N ILE A 142 -1.05 -6.85 14.01
CA ILE A 142 -0.95 -6.67 12.54
C ILE A 142 -2.31 -6.28 11.94
N LEU A 143 -3.39 -6.96 12.33
CA LEU A 143 -4.74 -6.63 11.86
C LEU A 143 -5.17 -5.24 12.34
N GLN A 144 -4.88 -4.89 13.60
CA GLN A 144 -5.20 -3.57 14.15
C GLN A 144 -4.44 -2.44 13.44
N GLU A 145 -3.18 -2.64 13.06
CA GLU A 145 -2.37 -1.67 12.31
C GLU A 145 -2.98 -1.31 10.96
N ILE A 146 -3.78 -2.19 10.35
CA ILE A 146 -4.48 -1.93 9.09
C ILE A 146 -5.99 -1.67 9.25
N GLY A 147 -6.44 -1.44 10.49
CA GLY A 147 -7.84 -1.11 10.80
C GLY A 147 -8.80 -2.29 10.79
N LEU A 148 -8.31 -3.53 10.84
CA LEU A 148 -9.12 -4.75 10.89
C LEU A 148 -9.31 -5.25 12.33
N GLN A 149 -10.46 -5.85 12.57
CA GLN A 149 -10.77 -6.53 13.83
C GLN A 149 -10.11 -7.91 13.89
N TYR A 150 -9.78 -8.36 15.10
CA TYR A 150 -9.26 -9.69 15.33
C TYR A 150 -10.41 -10.71 15.39
N ASN A 151 -10.58 -11.47 14.31
CA ASN A 151 -11.56 -12.55 14.18
C ASN A 151 -11.05 -13.65 13.22
N SER A 152 -11.74 -14.79 13.17
CA SER A 152 -11.37 -15.96 12.36
C SER A 152 -11.15 -15.60 10.88
N ASP A 153 -12.03 -14.79 10.32
CA ASP A 153 -12.07 -14.49 8.89
C ASP A 153 -10.89 -13.60 8.49
N ASN A 154 -10.60 -12.57 9.28
CA ASN A 154 -9.45 -11.70 9.06
C ASN A 154 -8.12 -12.45 9.30
N LEU A 155 -8.10 -13.42 10.21
CA LEU A 155 -6.93 -14.29 10.40
C LEU A 155 -6.72 -15.25 9.22
N ALA A 156 -7.80 -15.78 8.65
CA ALA A 156 -7.71 -16.57 7.41
C ALA A 156 -7.15 -15.72 6.27
N LYS A 157 -7.70 -14.51 6.06
CA LYS A 157 -7.21 -13.55 5.06
C LYS A 157 -5.74 -13.17 5.27
N LEU A 158 -5.33 -12.90 6.50
CA LEU A 158 -3.93 -12.59 6.82
C LEU A 158 -3.01 -13.77 6.47
N ARG A 159 -3.43 -15.02 6.72
CA ARG A 159 -2.67 -16.21 6.36
C ARG A 159 -2.51 -16.34 4.84
N GLU A 160 -3.57 -16.11 4.06
CA GLU A 160 -3.50 -16.14 2.60
C GLU A 160 -2.59 -15.04 2.05
N ILE A 161 -2.72 -13.80 2.55
CA ILE A 161 -1.83 -12.69 2.18
C ILE A 161 -0.37 -13.02 2.47
N ASN A 162 -0.09 -13.61 3.64
CA ASN A 162 1.26 -14.01 3.99
C ASN A 162 1.83 -15.07 3.04
N LYS A 163 1.01 -16.04 2.60
CA LYS A 163 1.44 -17.01 1.58
C LYS A 163 1.80 -16.31 0.28
N VAL A 164 0.94 -15.40 -0.21
CA VAL A 164 1.22 -14.62 -1.43
C VAL A 164 2.54 -13.84 -1.28
N LEU A 165 2.71 -13.08 -0.21
CA LEU A 165 3.91 -12.27 0.03
C LEU A 165 5.20 -13.13 0.14
N ILE A 166 5.12 -14.32 0.73
CA ILE A 166 6.25 -15.27 0.77
C ILE A 166 6.57 -15.81 -0.62
N ASN A 167 5.54 -16.28 -1.35
CA ASN A 167 5.68 -16.91 -2.66
C ASN A 167 6.36 -15.96 -3.64
N VAL A 168 5.92 -14.70 -3.67
CA VAL A 168 6.49 -13.68 -4.55
C VAL A 168 7.81 -13.09 -4.01
N GLY A 169 8.25 -13.52 -2.82
CA GLY A 169 9.55 -13.19 -2.25
C GLY A 169 9.66 -11.78 -1.66
N LEU A 170 8.54 -11.20 -1.21
CA LEU A 170 8.50 -9.91 -0.51
C LEU A 170 8.82 -10.04 0.98
N ILE A 171 8.49 -11.18 1.59
CA ILE A 171 8.76 -11.43 3.01
C ILE A 171 9.30 -12.84 3.24
N LYS A 172 9.94 -13.03 4.40
CA LYS A 172 10.25 -14.35 4.97
C LYS A 172 9.62 -14.43 6.36
N ILE A 173 9.12 -15.60 6.74
CA ILE A 173 8.55 -15.83 8.08
C ILE A 173 9.33 -16.96 8.75
N ARG A 174 9.93 -16.68 9.91
CA ARG A 174 10.49 -17.69 10.81
C ARG A 174 9.60 -17.84 12.02
N ARG A 175 9.29 -19.07 12.40
CA ARG A 175 8.50 -19.38 13.60
C ARG A 175 9.44 -19.74 14.74
N THR A 176 9.22 -19.16 15.90
CA THR A 176 9.92 -19.54 17.13
C THR A 176 8.89 -19.80 18.21
N THR A 177 9.08 -20.87 18.97
CA THR A 177 8.25 -21.18 20.13
C THR A 177 8.94 -20.64 21.38
N LYS A 178 8.26 -19.79 22.13
CA LYS A 178 8.72 -19.32 23.44
C LYS A 178 7.78 -19.89 24.50
N ARG A 179 8.35 -20.48 25.55
CA ARG A 179 7.59 -20.91 26.73
C ARG A 179 7.38 -19.71 27.65
N GLU A 180 6.14 -19.35 27.91
CA GLU A 180 5.76 -18.22 28.76
C GLU A 180 4.59 -18.67 29.64
N ASN A 181 4.69 -18.53 30.97
CA ASN A 181 3.65 -18.94 31.93
C ASN A 181 3.13 -20.37 31.70
N ARG A 182 4.03 -21.35 31.49
CA ARG A 182 3.73 -22.76 31.18
C ARG A 182 2.96 -23.01 29.87
N VAL A 183 2.73 -21.99 29.05
CA VAL A 183 2.10 -22.09 27.72
C VAL A 183 3.15 -21.88 26.63
N ASN A 184 3.08 -22.67 25.56
CA ASN A 184 3.91 -22.46 24.38
C ASN A 184 3.28 -21.39 23.49
N LYS A 185 3.97 -20.26 23.34
CA LYS A 185 3.57 -19.15 22.49
C LYS A 185 4.38 -19.18 21.19
N THR A 186 3.69 -19.25 20.05
CA THR A 186 4.35 -19.13 18.75
C THR A 186 4.52 -17.65 18.41
N ILE A 187 5.75 -17.24 18.15
CA ILE A 187 6.10 -15.89 17.68
C ILE A 187 6.49 -16.00 16.21
N LEU A 188 5.91 -15.13 15.39
CA LEU A 188 6.27 -14.99 13.98
C LEU A 188 7.30 -13.87 13.86
N HIS A 189 8.49 -14.22 13.38
CA HIS A 189 9.52 -13.27 12.98
C HIS A 189 9.40 -13.06 11.47
N ILE A 190 8.80 -11.94 11.08
CA ILE A 190 8.59 -11.58 9.69
C ILE A 190 9.69 -10.60 9.28
N THR A 191 10.41 -10.89 8.22
CA THR A 191 11.43 -9.98 7.66
C THR A 191 11.02 -9.57 6.26
N ALA A 192 10.98 -8.28 6.00
CA ALA A 192 10.88 -7.69 4.67
C ALA A 192 12.22 -7.03 4.36
N ASP A 193 12.97 -7.61 3.42
CA ASP A 193 14.24 -7.07 2.94
C ASP A 193 13.97 -5.71 2.23
N PRO A 194 14.98 -4.82 2.07
CA PRO A 194 14.82 -3.61 1.27
C PRO A 194 14.17 -3.94 -0.08
N TYR A 195 13.12 -3.20 -0.46
CA TYR A 195 12.24 -3.66 -1.56
C TYR A 195 13.01 -3.89 -2.87
N TYR A 196 14.05 -3.09 -3.13
CA TYR A 196 14.91 -3.19 -4.30
C TYR A 196 15.84 -4.41 -4.30
N GLU A 197 16.01 -5.08 -3.15
CA GLU A 197 16.78 -6.31 -3.03
C GLU A 197 15.92 -7.57 -3.21
N THR A 198 14.60 -7.43 -3.10
CA THR A 198 13.66 -8.56 -3.16
C THR A 198 13.65 -9.23 -4.53
N ARG A 199 13.39 -10.54 -4.53
CA ARG A 199 13.14 -11.30 -5.79
C ARG A 199 11.96 -10.72 -6.56
N PHE A 200 10.96 -10.22 -5.84
CA PHE A 200 9.79 -9.55 -6.39
C PHE A 200 10.16 -8.37 -7.29
N TYR A 201 11.06 -7.51 -6.82
CA TYR A 201 11.46 -6.32 -7.58
C TYR A 201 12.36 -6.69 -8.76
N LYS A 202 13.36 -7.56 -8.50
CA LYS A 202 14.40 -7.95 -9.48
C LYS A 202 13.84 -8.77 -10.64
N ASN A 203 12.83 -9.61 -10.40
CA ASN A 203 12.26 -10.46 -11.44
C ASN A 203 11.09 -9.76 -12.13
N ASN A 204 10.97 -9.94 -13.45
CA ASN A 204 9.69 -9.74 -14.12
C ASN A 204 8.82 -10.93 -13.73
N ILE A 205 7.83 -10.69 -12.88
CA ILE A 205 6.88 -11.72 -12.49
C ILE A 205 5.97 -11.95 -13.69
N GLU A 206 6.35 -12.90 -14.55
CA GLU A 206 5.34 -13.64 -15.28
C GLU A 206 4.51 -14.33 -14.19
N LEU A 207 3.29 -13.82 -13.99
CA LEU A 207 2.35 -14.28 -12.99
C LEU A 207 2.13 -15.79 -13.17
N PHE A 208 2.78 -16.60 -12.34
CA PHE A 208 2.29 -17.95 -12.04
C PHE A 208 0.96 -17.78 -11.28
N LEU A 209 -0.11 -17.61 -12.05
CA LEU A 209 -1.47 -17.84 -11.60
C LEU A 209 -1.60 -19.36 -11.40
N LEU A 210 -1.42 -19.79 -10.16
CA LEU A 210 -1.87 -21.11 -9.67
C LEU A 210 -2.98 -20.87 -8.65
#